data_AF-A0A4U3KQM6-F1
#
_entry.id   AF-A0A4U3KQM6-F1
#
_cell.length_a   1.000
_cell.length_b   1.000
_cell.length_c   1.000
_cell.angle_alpha   90.00
_cell.angle_beta   90.00
_cell.angle_gamma   90.00
#
_symmetry.space_group_name_H-M   'P 1'
#
loop_
_entity.id
_entity.type
_entity.pdbx_description
1 polymer ?
#
loop_
_entity_poly.entity_id
_entity_poly.type
_entity_poly.pdbx_seq_one_letter_code
_entity_poly.pdbx_strand_id
1 'polypeptide(L)'
;MSVAHLLTVLENDEFIERIQKRPEAFIGTTGLVGLENLLVQTINGLLEFFIEKNQGKIAIQLSRQQISFQVSSTRPLVFEQKQVDLEPPFLYLSVLQAFSKQVGISIDQEKQRTIFIYHQGQLKKRLLLPIEETQERIEVLFWPDTQ
;
A
#
# COMPACT_ATOMS: atom_id res chain seq x y z
N MET A 1 14.57 -10.29 1.98
CA MET A 1 13.97 -10.44 0.64
C MET A 1 13.27 -9.14 0.26
N SER A 2 13.19 -8.84 -1.04
CA SER A 2 13.11 -7.48 -1.56
C SER A 2 11.68 -6.98 -1.83
N VAL A 3 11.58 -5.68 -2.10
CA VAL A 3 10.45 -4.97 -2.74
C VAL A 3 9.77 -5.76 -3.89
N ALA A 4 10.44 -6.74 -4.50
CA ALA A 4 9.90 -7.60 -5.54
C ALA A 4 8.59 -8.33 -5.15
N HIS A 5 8.43 -8.81 -3.91
CA HIS A 5 7.18 -9.49 -3.51
C HIS A 5 5.98 -8.53 -3.47
N LEU A 6 6.20 -7.29 -3.04
CA LEU A 6 5.18 -6.25 -3.05
C LEU A 6 4.71 -5.96 -4.48
N LEU A 7 5.62 -6.00 -5.46
CA LEU A 7 5.29 -5.79 -6.87
C LEU A 7 4.48 -6.94 -7.47
N THR A 8 4.86 -8.19 -7.18
CA THR A 8 4.11 -9.36 -7.68
C THR A 8 2.63 -9.31 -7.31
N VAL A 9 2.31 -8.79 -6.12
CA VAL A 9 0.94 -8.66 -5.63
C VAL A 9 0.20 -7.49 -6.28
N LEU A 10 0.86 -6.35 -6.45
CA LEU A 10 0.29 -5.14 -7.05
C LEU A 10 0.12 -5.23 -8.58
N GLU A 11 0.86 -6.13 -9.23
CA GLU A 11 0.84 -6.32 -10.68
C GLU A 11 0.02 -7.57 -11.09
N ASN A 12 -0.84 -8.07 -10.18
CA ASN A 12 -1.76 -9.16 -10.46
C ASN A 12 -3.12 -8.64 -10.93
N ASP A 13 -3.23 -8.39 -12.24
CA ASP A 13 -4.43 -7.84 -12.88
C ASP A 13 -5.68 -8.71 -12.65
N GLU A 14 -5.56 -10.03 -12.74
CA GLU A 14 -6.68 -10.96 -12.52
C GLU A 14 -7.24 -10.84 -11.10
N PHE A 15 -6.34 -10.67 -10.12
CA PHE A 15 -6.74 -10.49 -8.74
C PHE A 15 -7.39 -9.13 -8.48
N ILE A 16 -6.85 -8.06 -9.08
CA ILE A 16 -7.47 -6.72 -9.01
C ILE A 16 -8.87 -6.73 -9.62
N GLU A 17 -9.06 -7.36 -10.78
CA GLU A 17 -10.38 -7.51 -11.39
C GLU A 17 -11.35 -8.29 -10.49
N ARG A 18 -10.88 -9.33 -9.82
CA ARG A 18 -11.70 -10.11 -8.89
C ARG A 18 -12.16 -9.25 -7.70
N ILE A 19 -11.30 -8.38 -7.19
CA ILE A 19 -11.65 -7.43 -6.12
C ILE A 19 -12.75 -6.48 -6.60
N GLN A 20 -12.58 -5.89 -7.78
CA GLN A 20 -13.55 -4.94 -8.35
C GLN A 20 -14.91 -5.60 -8.66
N LYS A 21 -14.93 -6.87 -9.08
CA LYS A 21 -16.16 -7.63 -9.35
C LYS A 21 -16.95 -8.01 -8.09
N ARG A 22 -16.31 -8.08 -6.93
CA ARG A 22 -16.91 -8.50 -5.65
C ARG A 22 -16.38 -7.66 -4.49
N PRO A 23 -16.62 -6.35 -4.47
CA PRO A 23 -16.07 -5.44 -3.47
C PRO A 23 -16.46 -5.84 -2.05
N GLU A 24 -17.66 -6.38 -1.84
CA GLU A 24 -18.18 -6.75 -0.52
C GLU A 24 -17.35 -7.85 0.15
N ALA A 25 -16.68 -8.70 -0.64
CA ALA A 25 -15.82 -9.75 -0.09
C ALA A 25 -14.51 -9.20 0.51
N PHE A 26 -14.13 -7.97 0.18
CA PHE A 26 -12.86 -7.36 0.58
C PHE A 26 -13.05 -6.15 1.49
N ILE A 27 -14.02 -5.28 1.20
CA ILE A 27 -14.30 -4.06 1.98
C ILE A 27 -15.66 -4.11 2.71
N GLY A 28 -16.36 -5.24 2.66
CA GLY A 28 -17.63 -5.47 3.37
C GLY A 28 -18.84 -4.83 2.68
N THR A 29 -18.75 -3.57 2.30
CA THR A 29 -19.80 -2.82 1.59
C THR A 29 -19.19 -1.73 0.74
N THR A 30 -19.95 -1.20 -0.23
CA THR A 30 -19.53 -0.04 -1.06
C THR A 30 -19.96 1.29 -0.42
N GLY A 31 -19.45 2.41 -0.95
CA GLY A 31 -19.71 3.75 -0.44
C GLY A 31 -18.81 4.14 0.75
N LEU A 32 -19.28 5.07 1.59
CA LEU A 32 -18.46 5.66 2.67
C LEU A 32 -17.97 4.63 3.68
N VAL A 33 -18.81 3.69 4.09
CA VAL A 33 -18.43 2.62 5.03
C VAL A 33 -17.37 1.70 4.40
N GLY A 34 -17.47 1.45 3.10
CA GLY A 34 -16.45 0.72 2.34
C GLY A 34 -15.10 1.44 2.33
N LEU A 35 -15.12 2.76 2.14
CA LEU A 35 -13.91 3.59 2.21
C LEU A 35 -13.31 3.57 3.61
N GLU A 36 -14.12 3.68 4.67
CA GLU A 36 -13.65 3.58 6.05
C GLU A 36 -12.96 2.24 6.32
N ASN A 37 -13.59 1.13 5.88
CA ASN A 37 -13.01 -0.20 5.99
C ASN A 37 -11.68 -0.31 5.23
N LEU A 38 -11.60 0.24 4.01
CA LEU A 38 -10.37 0.29 3.24
C LEU A 38 -9.26 1.04 3.99
N LEU A 39 -9.57 2.20 4.59
CA LEU A 39 -8.60 2.98 5.36
C LEU A 39 -8.09 2.20 6.57
N VAL A 40 -8.99 1.58 7.35
CA VAL A 40 -8.63 0.78 8.52
C VAL A 40 -7.75 -0.41 8.13
N GLN A 41 -8.12 -1.14 7.07
CA GLN A 41 -7.32 -2.27 6.57
C GLN A 41 -5.94 -1.81 6.11
N THR A 42 -5.85 -0.67 5.42
CA THR A 42 -4.57 -0.12 4.97
C THR A 42 -3.67 0.25 6.15
N ILE A 43 -4.22 0.89 7.19
CA ILE A 43 -3.47 1.21 8.41
C ILE A 43 -2.97 -0.06 9.09
N ASN A 44 -3.84 -1.07 9.22
CA ASN A 44 -3.47 -2.35 9.83
C ASN A 44 -2.37 -3.07 9.05
N GLY A 45 -2.47 -3.13 7.72
CA GLY A 45 -1.44 -3.72 6.88
C GLY A 45 -0.11 -2.96 6.94
N LEU A 46 -0.16 -1.63 6.96
CA LEU A 46 1.05 -0.80 7.08
C LEU A 46 1.75 -0.99 8.44
N LEU A 47 0.99 -1.25 9.51
CA LEU A 47 1.54 -1.54 10.83
C LEU A 47 2.37 -2.84 10.86
N GLU A 48 2.13 -3.77 9.93
CA GLU A 48 2.86 -5.04 9.85
C GLU A 48 4.30 -4.88 9.33
N PHE A 49 4.64 -3.72 8.74
CA PHE A 49 6.02 -3.43 8.36
C PHE A 49 6.94 -3.24 9.57
N PHE A 50 6.41 -2.92 10.75
CA PHE A 50 7.23 -2.76 11.94
C PHE A 50 7.59 -4.11 12.55
N ILE A 51 8.90 -4.36 12.74
CA ILE A 51 9.38 -5.50 13.55
C ILE A 51 8.88 -5.36 14.99
N GLU A 52 9.04 -4.16 15.56
CA GLU A 52 8.55 -3.81 16.90
C GLU A 52 7.67 -2.56 16.80
N LYS A 53 6.41 -2.69 17.24
CA LYS A 53 5.36 -1.66 17.07
C LYS A 53 5.64 -0.34 17.79
N ASN A 54 6.59 -0.31 18.72
CA ASN A 54 6.97 0.88 19.52
C ASN A 54 8.14 1.69 18.92
N GLN A 55 8.69 1.29 17.76
CA GLN A 55 9.91 1.88 17.21
C GLN A 55 9.71 2.73 15.94
N GLY A 56 8.44 2.99 15.59
CA GLY A 56 8.06 3.64 14.35
C GLY A 56 7.16 4.86 14.51
N LYS A 57 6.95 5.56 13.40
CA LYS A 57 5.96 6.63 13.29
C LYS A 57 5.03 6.35 12.13
N ILE A 58 3.75 6.66 12.34
CA ILE A 58 2.73 6.70 11.30
C ILE A 58 2.31 8.16 11.14
N ALA A 59 2.28 8.63 9.90
CA ALA A 59 1.65 9.87 9.53
C ALA A 59 0.50 9.58 8.56
N ILE A 60 -0.64 10.24 8.80
CA ILE A 60 -1.83 10.13 7.95
C ILE A 60 -2.17 11.56 7.52
N GLN A 61 -2.29 11.78 6.21
CA GLN A 61 -2.74 13.07 5.68
C GLN A 61 -3.99 12.83 4.85
N LEU A 62 -5.06 13.55 5.22
CA LEU A 62 -6.34 13.50 4.55
C LEU A 62 -6.54 14.80 3.80
N SER A 63 -6.86 14.70 2.51
CA SER A 63 -7.32 15.83 1.71
C SER A 63 -8.60 15.46 0.99
N ARG A 64 -9.23 16.43 0.32
CA ARG A 64 -10.48 16.20 -0.41
C ARG A 64 -10.35 15.21 -1.57
N GLN A 65 -9.15 15.06 -2.14
CA GLN A 65 -8.93 14.29 -3.37
C GLN A 65 -7.95 13.13 -3.20
N GLN A 66 -7.03 13.26 -2.25
CA GLN A 66 -5.99 12.27 -1.99
C GLN A 66 -5.85 11.98 -0.50
N ILE A 67 -5.44 10.76 -0.20
CA ILE A 67 -5.11 10.30 1.14
C ILE A 67 -3.69 9.75 1.09
N SER A 68 -2.87 10.11 2.07
CA SER A 68 -1.54 9.54 2.24
C SER A 68 -1.39 8.87 3.59
N PHE A 69 -0.71 7.73 3.56
CA PHE A 69 -0.22 7.02 4.72
C PHE A 69 1.29 6.91 4.61
N GLN A 70 1.99 7.23 5.69
CA GLN A 70 3.44 7.07 5.77
C GLN A 70 3.78 6.30 7.03
N VAL A 71 4.53 5.22 6.86
CA VAL A 71 5.23 4.50 7.92
C VAL A 71 6.70 4.83 7.81
N SER A 72 7.35 5.15 8.93
CA SER A 72 8.78 5.44 8.95
C SER A 72 9.44 4.94 10.22
N SER A 73 10.69 4.48 10.12
CA SER A 73 11.42 3.81 11.19
C SER A 73 12.93 4.01 11.05
N THR A 74 13.63 4.20 12.17
CA THR A 74 15.11 4.19 12.20
C THR A 74 15.69 2.77 12.21
N ARG A 75 14.83 1.76 12.34
CA ARG A 75 15.13 0.33 12.23
C ARG A 75 14.58 -0.24 10.92
N PRO A 76 15.10 -1.38 10.45
CA PRO A 76 14.59 -2.03 9.26
C PRO A 76 13.09 -2.33 9.33
N LEU A 77 12.39 -2.06 8.23
CA LEU A 77 11.02 -2.47 7.96
C LEU A 77 11.00 -3.85 7.29
N VAL A 78 9.95 -4.61 7.57
CA VAL A 78 9.79 -5.99 7.07
C VAL A 78 8.98 -5.99 5.79
N PHE A 79 9.62 -6.20 4.66
CA PHE A 79 8.96 -6.37 3.36
C PHE A 79 8.64 -7.84 3.03
N GLU A 80 8.56 -8.67 4.06
CA GLU A 80 8.22 -10.09 3.97
C GLU A 80 6.94 -10.36 4.75
N GLN A 81 5.82 -10.46 4.05
CA GLN A 81 4.58 -10.97 4.61
C GLN A 81 4.38 -12.42 4.17
N LYS A 82 4.06 -13.29 5.13
CA LYS A 82 3.64 -14.66 4.82
C LYS A 82 2.22 -14.63 4.28
N GLN A 83 1.95 -15.50 3.31
CA GLN A 83 0.58 -15.82 2.94
C GLN A 83 -0.16 -16.38 4.17
N VAL A 84 -1.34 -15.85 4.48
CA VAL A 84 -2.22 -16.38 5.52
C VAL A 84 -3.40 -17.04 4.81
N ASP A 85 -3.56 -18.35 5.03
CA ASP A 85 -4.56 -19.17 4.34
C ASP A 85 -4.53 -18.98 2.80
N LEU A 86 -5.61 -18.43 2.24
CA LEU A 86 -5.78 -18.18 0.81
C LEU A 86 -5.54 -16.70 0.43
N GLU A 87 -5.25 -15.83 1.40
CA GLU A 87 -5.06 -14.40 1.16
C GLU A 87 -3.63 -14.11 0.71
N PRO A 88 -3.43 -13.43 -0.42
CA PRO A 88 -2.09 -13.06 -0.85
C PRO A 88 -1.45 -12.11 0.16
N PRO A 89 -0.11 -12.15 0.31
CA PRO A 89 0.59 -11.16 1.12
C PRO A 89 0.25 -9.75 0.62
N PHE A 90 0.21 -8.76 1.51
CA PHE A 90 -0.13 -7.38 1.15
C PHE A 90 -1.50 -7.20 0.46
N LEU A 91 -2.47 -8.08 0.71
CA LEU A 91 -3.84 -7.99 0.15
C LEU A 91 -4.41 -6.57 0.22
N TYR A 92 -4.24 -5.90 1.36
CA TYR A 92 -4.72 -4.53 1.58
C TYR A 92 -4.21 -3.52 0.53
N LEU A 93 -3.01 -3.71 -0.02
CA LEU A 93 -2.49 -2.86 -1.09
C LEU A 93 -3.18 -3.13 -2.42
N SER A 94 -3.46 -4.40 -2.76
CA SER A 94 -4.27 -4.75 -3.94
C SER A 94 -5.70 -4.21 -3.83
N VAL A 95 -6.31 -4.31 -2.66
CA VAL A 95 -7.65 -3.77 -2.39
C VAL A 95 -7.63 -2.24 -2.54
N LEU A 96 -6.62 -1.57 -1.96
CA LEU A 96 -6.45 -0.13 -2.11
C LEU A 96 -6.28 0.29 -3.57
N GLN A 97 -5.47 -0.44 -4.34
CA GLN A 97 -5.26 -0.18 -5.76
C GLN A 97 -6.52 -0.40 -6.59
N ALA A 98 -7.30 -1.45 -6.30
CA ALA A 98 -8.55 -1.77 -6.99
C ALA A 98 -9.60 -0.66 -6.84
N PHE A 99 -9.63 0.02 -5.69
CA PHE A 99 -10.55 1.13 -5.39
C PHE A 99 -9.89 2.50 -5.49
N SER A 100 -8.82 2.62 -6.26
CA SER A 100 -8.12 3.89 -6.48
C SER A 100 -7.96 4.20 -7.96
N LYS A 101 -8.22 5.46 -8.33
CA LYS A 101 -7.89 5.96 -9.67
C LYS A 101 -6.39 5.98 -9.90
N GLN A 102 -5.65 6.33 -8.86
CA GLN A 102 -4.20 6.40 -8.85
C GLN A 102 -3.66 5.99 -7.48
N VAL A 103 -2.53 5.27 -7.48
CA VAL A 103 -1.74 4.94 -6.29
C VAL A 103 -0.27 5.25 -6.56
N GLY A 104 0.36 5.98 -5.64
CA GLY A 104 1.80 6.15 -5.55
C GLY A 104 2.33 5.40 -4.34
N ILE A 105 3.35 4.57 -4.53
CA ILE A 105 4.05 3.90 -3.43
C ILE A 105 5.52 4.31 -3.48
N SER A 106 6.02 4.91 -2.42
CA SER A 106 7.44 5.25 -2.25
C SER A 106 8.04 4.40 -1.14
N ILE A 107 9.17 3.76 -1.40
CA ILE A 107 9.90 2.95 -0.41
C ILE A 107 11.33 3.48 -0.33
N ASP A 108 11.72 3.92 0.86
CA ASP A 108 13.08 4.33 1.19
C ASP A 108 13.75 3.21 1.98
N GLN A 109 14.78 2.60 1.39
CA GLN A 109 15.54 1.51 2.00
C GLN A 109 16.99 1.56 1.49
N GLU A 110 17.96 1.29 2.36
CA GLU A 110 19.39 1.19 1.98
C GLU A 110 19.92 2.38 1.14
N LYS A 111 19.53 3.61 1.50
CA LYS A 111 19.88 4.86 0.76
C LYS A 111 19.34 4.93 -0.67
N GLN A 112 18.31 4.15 -0.96
CA GLN A 112 17.60 4.15 -2.23
C GLN A 112 16.10 4.38 -2.01
N ARG A 113 15.54 5.31 -2.77
CA ARG A 113 14.10 5.50 -2.90
C ARG A 113 13.61 4.82 -4.16
N THR A 114 12.66 3.92 -4.02
CA THR A 114 11.92 3.33 -5.14
C THR A 114 10.51 3.87 -5.16
N ILE A 115 10.07 4.43 -6.28
CA ILE A 115 8.72 4.98 -6.45
C ILE A 115 8.00 4.19 -7.53
N PHE A 116 6.77 3.77 -7.22
CA PHE A 116 5.84 3.14 -8.14
C PHE A 116 4.61 4.03 -8.29
N ILE A 117 4.16 4.23 -9.52
CA ILE A 117 2.93 4.97 -9.82
C ILE A 117 2.03 4.07 -10.64
N TYR A 118 0.87 3.75 -10.07
CA TYR A 118 -0.19 2.97 -10.67
C TYR A 118 -1.36 3.87 -11.04
N HIS A 119 -1.90 3.70 -12.24
CA HIS A 119 -3.15 4.33 -12.69
C HIS A 119 -4.12 3.21 -13.09
N GLN A 120 -5.31 3.20 -12.49
CA GLN A 120 -6.35 2.19 -12.75
C GLN A 120 -5.80 0.75 -12.68
N GLY A 121 -5.10 0.42 -11.60
CA GLY A 121 -4.50 -0.91 -11.43
C GLY A 121 -3.19 -1.15 -12.19
N GLN A 122 -2.82 -0.33 -13.18
CA GLN A 122 -1.65 -0.61 -14.01
C GLN A 122 -0.44 0.22 -13.63
N LEU A 123 0.74 -0.40 -13.53
CA LEU A 123 2.01 0.31 -13.33
C LEU A 123 2.29 1.22 -14.54
N LYS A 124 2.37 2.53 -14.30
CA LYS A 124 2.72 3.54 -15.32
C LYS A 124 4.16 4.01 -15.21
N LYS A 125 4.70 4.04 -13.99
CA LYS A 125 6.05 4.55 -13.77
C LYS A 125 6.72 3.84 -12.61
N ARG A 126 8.00 3.52 -12.82
CA ARG A 126 8.94 3.07 -11.79
C ARG A 126 10.15 3.98 -11.80
N LEU A 127 10.54 4.50 -10.65
CA LEU A 127 11.71 5.36 -10.46
C LEU A 127 12.58 4.80 -9.35
N LEU A 128 13.89 4.90 -9.53
CA LEU A 128 14.89 4.59 -8.51
C LEU A 128 15.76 5.84 -8.34
N LEU A 129 15.83 6.36 -7.12
CA LEU A 129 16.54 7.59 -6.79
C LEU A 129 17.48 7.32 -5.61
N PRO A 130 18.75 7.78 -5.67
CA PRO A 130 19.59 7.78 -4.48
C PRO A 130 19.04 8.79 -3.47
N ILE A 131 19.11 8.47 -2.18
CA ILE A 131 18.72 9.36 -1.08
C ILE A 131 19.80 9.36 0.00
N GLU A 132 19.90 10.48 0.74
CA GLU A 132 20.83 10.61 1.86
C GLU A 132 20.19 10.17 3.19
N GLU A 133 18.86 10.11 3.25
CA GLU A 133 18.12 9.64 4.43
C GLU A 133 18.53 8.21 4.80
N THR A 134 18.79 8.00 6.09
CA THR A 134 19.05 6.68 6.68
C THR A 134 17.80 6.03 7.27
N GLN A 135 16.70 6.78 7.35
CA GLN A 135 15.43 6.28 7.87
C GLN A 135 14.74 5.43 6.80
N GLU A 136 14.26 4.25 7.21
CA GLU A 136 13.40 3.46 6.33
C GLU A 136 11.99 4.01 6.34
N ARG A 137 11.37 4.03 5.17
CA ARG A 137 10.04 4.64 4.99
C ARG A 137 9.26 3.92 3.91
N ILE A 138 7.97 3.75 4.14
CA ILE A 138 6.99 3.45 3.09
C ILE A 138 5.91 4.53 3.12
N GLU A 139 5.62 5.09 1.95
CA GLU A 139 4.56 6.06 1.75
C GLU A 139 3.61 5.52 0.68
N VAL A 140 2.32 5.49 1.02
CA VAL A 140 1.23 5.12 0.10
C VAL A 140 0.35 6.36 -0.05
N LEU A 141 0.31 6.91 -1.25
CA LEU A 141 -0.52 8.04 -1.63
C LEU A 141 -1.56 7.56 -2.63
N PHE A 142 -2.85 7.82 -2.43
CA PHE A 142 -3.87 7.35 -3.35
C PHE A 142 -5.06 8.29 -3.49
N TRP A 143 -5.75 8.13 -4.62
CA TRP A 143 -6.96 8.87 -4.99
C TRP A 143 -8.13 7.88 -5.01
N PRO A 144 -8.98 7.86 -3.96
CA PRO A 144 -10.12 6.95 -3.89
C PRO A 144 -11.01 7.08 -5.12
N ASP A 145 -11.46 5.95 -5.66
CA ASP A 145 -12.52 5.94 -6.65
C ASP A 145 -13.88 5.93 -5.94
N THR A 146 -14.49 7.10 -5.82
CA THR A 146 -15.77 7.28 -5.11
C THR A 146 -16.97 7.21 -6.06
N GLN A 147 -16.81 6.66 -7.26
CA GLN A 147 -17.87 6.53 -8.27
C GLN A 147 -18.75 5.30 -8.03
#